data_AF-A0A949LYB7-F1
#
_entry.id   AF-A0A949LYB7-F1
#
_cell.length_a   1.000
_cell.length_b   1.000
_cell.length_c   1.000
_cell.angle_alpha   90.00
_cell.angle_beta   90.00
_cell.angle_gamma   90.00
#
_symmetry.space_group_name_H-M   'P 1'
#
loop_
_entity.id
_entity.type
_entity.pdbx_description
1 polymer ?
#
loop_
_entity_poly.entity_id
_entity_poly.type
_entity_poly.pdbx_seq_one_letter_code
_entity_poly.pdbx_strand_id
1 'polypeptide(L)' 'DKAGAMLALIEPFARHGVSMKRFESRPARQGTWEYHFYVDLVGHRNDSNVALALAEIRKQAAFYKDLGSYPLLHSAH' A
#
# COMPACT_ATOMS: atom_id res chain seq x y z
N ASP A 1 -13.91 1.83 13.75
CA ASP A 1 -12.79 0.88 13.83
C ASP A 1 -13.24 -0.54 14.14
N LYS A 2 -12.75 -1.51 13.36
CA LYS A 2 -12.74 -2.93 13.72
C LYS A 2 -11.32 -3.32 14.10
N ALA A 3 -11.16 -4.08 15.20
CA ALA A 3 -9.88 -4.66 15.55
C ALA A 3 -9.35 -5.51 14.38
N GLY A 4 -8.07 -5.33 14.03
CA GLY A 4 -7.42 -6.07 12.94
C GLY A 4 -7.67 -5.53 11.53
N ALA A 5 -8.46 -4.46 11.34
CA ALA A 5 -8.72 -3.91 10.01
C ALA A 5 -7.43 -3.48 9.28
N MET A 6 -6.47 -2.89 10.00
CA MET A 6 -5.17 -2.52 9.42
C MET A 6 -4.35 -3.75 9.01
N LEU A 7 -4.36 -4.80 9.83
CA LEU A 7 -3.63 -6.03 9.53
C LEU A 7 -4.22 -6.69 8.29
N ALA A 8 -5.56 -6.82 8.23
CA ALA A 8 -6.25 -7.34 7.06
C ALA A 8 -5.94 -6.53 5.80
N LEU A 9 -5.86 -5.19 5.93
CA LEU A 9 -5.51 -4.31 4.81
C LEU A 9 -4.10 -4.58 4.28
N ILE A 10 -3.09 -4.89 5.11
CA ILE A 10 -1.71 -5.06 4.62
C ILE A 10 -1.31 -6.53 4.36
N GLU A 11 -2.10 -7.49 4.85
CA GLU A 11 -1.86 -8.92 4.72
C GLU A 11 -1.70 -9.42 3.26
N PRO A 12 -2.40 -8.87 2.24
CA PRO A 12 -2.16 -9.25 0.85
C PRO A 12 -0.70 -9.06 0.39
N PHE A 13 0.00 -8.04 0.89
CA PHE A 13 1.41 -7.83 0.54
C PHE A 13 2.27 -9.00 1.01
N ALA A 14 2.08 -9.45 2.25
CA ALA A 14 2.80 -10.61 2.77
C ALA A 14 2.46 -11.89 2.00
N ARG A 15 1.18 -12.12 1.70
CA ARG A 15 0.72 -13.33 0.99
C ARG A 15 1.28 -13.46 -0.42
N HIS A 16 1.47 -12.33 -1.11
CA HIS A 16 2.07 -12.27 -2.45
C HIS A 16 3.60 -12.06 -2.42
N GLY A 17 4.23 -12.06 -1.25
CA GLY A 17 5.69 -11.87 -1.15
C GLY A 17 6.17 -10.48 -1.60
N VAL A 18 5.34 -9.44 -1.41
CA VAL A 18 5.65 -8.05 -1.75
C VAL A 18 6.18 -7.33 -0.50
N SER A 19 7.42 -6.85 -0.57
CA SER A 19 8.00 -6.07 0.54
C SER A 19 7.53 -4.62 0.53
N MET A 20 7.31 -4.06 1.72
CA MET A 20 7.05 -2.63 1.92
C MET A 20 8.35 -1.91 2.30
N LYS A 21 8.62 -0.75 1.70
CA LYS A 21 9.71 0.15 2.09
C LYS A 21 9.27 1.24 3.07
N ARG A 22 8.00 1.64 3.00
CA ARG A 22 7.43 2.70 3.84
C ARG A 22 5.97 2.41 4.11
N PHE A 23 5.54 2.68 5.34
CA PHE A 23 4.15 2.57 5.77
C PHE A 23 3.86 3.72 6.74
N GLU A 24 3.12 4.72 6.29
CA GLU A 24 2.82 5.92 7.06
C GLU A 24 1.29 6.14 7.13
N SER A 25 0.77 6.46 8.30
CA SER A 25 -0.60 6.94 8.46
C SER A 25 -0.63 8.47 8.48
N ARG A 26 -1.65 9.06 7.86
CA ARG A 26 -1.93 10.51 7.94
C ARG A 26 -3.41 10.73 8.25
N PRO A 27 -3.74 11.68 9.13
CA PRO A 27 -5.14 12.02 9.40
C PRO A 27 -5.79 12.60 8.13
N ALA A 28 -7.02 12.18 7.84
CA ALA A 28 -7.81 12.78 6.77
C ALA A 28 -8.09 14.26 7.11
N ARG A 29 -7.86 15.17 6.14
CA ARG A 29 -7.94 16.64 6.35
C ARG A 29 -9.37 17.15 6.60
N GLN A 30 -10.39 16.34 6.40
CA GLN A 30 -11.81 16.72 6.55
C GLN A 30 -12.53 15.71 7.44
N GLY A 31 -12.61 16.03 8.73
CA GLY A 31 -13.72 15.69 9.61
C GLY A 31 -14.27 14.26 9.58
N THR A 32 -13.45 13.28 9.93
CA THR A 32 -13.83 12.02 10.61
C THR A 32 -12.52 11.42 11.14
N TRP A 33 -12.59 10.50 12.11
CA TRP A 33 -11.44 9.75 12.66
C TRP A 33 -10.82 8.78 11.64
N GLU A 34 -10.68 9.22 10.39
CA GLU A 34 -10.23 8.43 9.25
C GLU A 34 -8.75 8.67 8.97
N TYR A 35 -8.05 7.59 8.66
CA TYR A 35 -6.63 7.59 8.38
C TYR A 35 -6.40 7.15 6.94
N HIS A 36 -5.57 7.90 6.22
CA HIS A 36 -4.99 7.45 4.97
C HIS A 36 -3.66 6.77 5.25
N PHE A 37 -3.43 5.63 4.61
CA PHE A 37 -2.16 4.94 4.64
C PHE A 37 -1.41 5.19 3.33
N TYR A 38 -0.16 5.64 3.45
CA TYR A 38 0.78 5.77 2.35
C TYR A 38 1.77 4.61 2.45
N VAL A 39 1.86 3.85 1.37
CA VAL A 39 2.68 2.63 1.31
C VAL A 39 3.59 2.70 0.10
N ASP A 40 4.89 2.58 0.32
CA ASP A 40 5.86 2.36 -0.76
C ASP A 40 6.19 0.87 -0.81
N LEU A 41 6.15 0.28 -2.00
CA LEU A 41 6.44 -1.13 -2.23
C LEU A 41 7.76 -1.31 -2.96
N VAL A 42 8.40 -2.47 -2.76
CA VAL A 42 9.51 -2.92 -3.61
C VAL A 42 8.93 -3.69 -4.79
N GLY A 43 9.25 -3.23 -6.00
CA GLY A 43 8.78 -3.82 -7.26
C GLY A 43 8.07 -2.79 -8.13
N HIS A 44 7.59 -3.24 -9.28
CA HIS A 44 6.82 -2.46 -10.23
C HIS A 44 5.37 -2.92 -10.25
N ARG A 45 4.41 -2.02 -10.49
CA ARG A 45 2.97 -2.38 -10.52
C ARG A 45 2.57 -3.41 -11.59
N ASN A 46 3.45 -3.64 -12.56
CA ASN A 46 3.26 -4.63 -13.62
C ASN A 46 3.87 -6.00 -13.25
N ASP A 47 4.63 -6.09 -12.16
CA ASP A 47 5.12 -7.36 -11.65
C ASP A 47 3.92 -8.15 -11.13
N SER A 48 3.84 -9.43 -11.48
CA SER A 48 2.65 -10.26 -11.25
C SER A 48 2.24 -10.31 -9.78
N ASN A 49 3.19 -10.49 -8.87
CA ASN A 49 2.95 -10.49 -7.42
C ASN A 49 2.45 -9.13 -6.90
N VAL A 50 3.03 -8.02 -7.36
CA VAL A 50 2.62 -6.67 -6.97
C VAL A 50 1.22 -6.37 -7.50
N ALA A 51 0.94 -6.69 -8.77
CA ALA A 51 -0.35 -6.47 -9.40
C ALA A 51 -1.47 -7.24 -8.67
N LEU A 52 -1.22 -8.51 -8.30
CA LEU A 52 -2.16 -9.33 -7.55
C LEU A 52 -2.43 -8.75 -6.15
N ALA A 53 -1.39 -8.34 -5.43
CA ALA A 53 -1.54 -7.70 -4.13
C ALA A 53 -2.36 -6.41 -4.23
N LEU A 54 -2.01 -5.49 -5.14
CA LEU A 54 -2.72 -4.23 -5.34
C LEU A 54 -4.19 -4.44 -5.72
N ALA A 55 -4.50 -5.45 -6.53
CA ALA A 55 -5.87 -5.80 -6.89
C ALA A 55 -6.71 -6.26 -5.69
N GLU A 56 -6.11 -6.98 -4.74
CA GLU A 56 -6.78 -7.35 -3.50
C GLU A 56 -7.00 -6.16 -2.57
N ILE A 57 -5.97 -5.33 -2.37
CA ILE A 57 -6.05 -4.11 -1.56
C ILE A 57 -7.20 -3.22 -2.05
N ARG A 58 -7.30 -3.03 -3.37
CA ARG A 58 -8.34 -2.20 -3.99
C ARG A 58 -9.75 -2.70 -3.71
N LYS A 59 -9.95 -4.00 -3.48
CA LYS A 59 -11.26 -4.58 -3.13
C LYS A 59 -11.63 -4.35 -1.66
N GLN A 60 -10.62 -4.18 -0.79
CA GLN A 60 -10.82 -4.06 0.66
C GLN A 60 -10.85 -2.60 1.13
N ALA A 61 -10.13 -1.71 0.44
CA ALA A 61 -10.00 -0.31 0.85
C ALA A 61 -11.21 0.51 0.40
N ALA A 62 -11.78 1.31 1.32
CA ALA A 62 -12.83 2.27 0.99
C ALA A 62 -12.36 3.36 0.02
N PHE A 63 -11.08 3.71 0.09
CA PHE A 63 -10.40 4.59 -0.85
C PHE A 63 -9.05 3.99 -1.25
N TYR A 64 -8.75 3.99 -2.55
CA TYR A 64 -7.50 3.51 -3.10
C TYR A 64 -7.04 4.41 -4.24
N LYS A 65 -5.75 4.74 -4.23
CA LYS A 65 -5.11 5.47 -5.32
C LYS A 65 -3.72 4.91 -5.58
N ASP A 66 -3.51 4.39 -6.78
CA ASP A 66 -2.16 4.09 -7.30
C ASP A 66 -1.48 5.42 -7.66
N LEU A 67 -0.33 5.71 -7.04
CA LEU A 67 0.49 6.88 -7.34
C LEU A 67 1.52 6.62 -8.44
N GLY A 68 1.62 5.37 -8.90
CA GLY A 68 2.52 4.93 -9.96
C GLY A 68 3.78 4.25 -9.43
N SER A 69 4.58 3.75 -10.38
CA SER A 69 5.89 3.18 -10.12
C SER A 69 6.96 4.15 -10.63
N TYR A 70 8.02 4.32 -9.87
CA TYR A 70 9.15 5.19 -10.20
C TYR A 70 10.46 4.41 -10.04
N PRO A 71 11.49 4.71 -10.85
CA PRO A 71 12.78 4.06 -10.70
C PRO A 71 13.38 4.41 -9.34
N LEU A 72 13.97 3.42 -8.68
CA LEU A 72 14.81 3.70 -7.52
C LEU A 72 16.06 4.42 -8.04
N LEU A 73 16.25 5.68 -7.65
CA LEU A 73 17.49 6.38 -7.97
C LEU A 73 18.62 5.61 -7.29
N HIS A 74 19.45 4.92 -8.08
CA HIS A 74 20.66 4.34 -7.57
C HIS A 74 21.61 5.50 -7.30
N SER A 75 22.02 5.69 -6.05
CA SER A 75 23.10 6.63 -5.74
C SER A 75 24.33 6.15 -6.52
N ALA A 76 24.80 6.96 -7.46
CA ALA A 76 26.07 6.72 -8.12
C ALA A 76 27.15 6.73 -7.03
N HIS A 77 27.82 5.59 -6.86
CA HIS A 77 29.08 5.51 -6.17
C HIS A 77 30.18 6.10 -7.06
#